data_AF-A0A5E7Y1R7-F1
#
_entry.id   AF-A0A5E7Y1R7-F1
#
_cell.length_a   1.000
_cell.length_b   1.000
_cell.length_c   1.000
_cell.angle_alpha   90.00
_cell.angle_beta   90.00
_cell.angle_gamma   90.00
#
_symmetry.space_group_name_H-M   'P 1'
#
loop_
_entity.id
_entity.type
_entity.pdbx_description
1 polymer ?
#
loop_
_entity_poly.entity_id
_entity_poly.type
_entity_poly.pdbx_seq_one_letter_code
_entity_poly.pdbx_strand_id
1 'polypeptide(L)'
;MGQKTEARIRQRGSLRATDAELSALVSQMACRCAKCTNYDDAPLARAMFQSVEERGQTLDAAAGSLGIDVGDGAYLLAGLRQDVAVDFALTLLTGRKPDLLNRQEEPV
;
A
#
# COMPACT_ATOMS: atom_id res chain seq x y z
N MET A 1 53.12 -7.25 10.46
CA MET A 1 52.57 -5.93 10.04
C MET A 1 52.79 -5.83 8.54
N GLY A 2 51.82 -5.69 7.66
CA GLY A 2 50.37 -5.68 7.74
C GLY A 2 49.86 -5.80 6.30
N GLN A 3 48.88 -6.67 6.05
CA GLN A 3 48.17 -6.78 4.76
C GLN A 3 46.80 -7.42 5.00
N LYS A 4 45.96 -6.78 5.82
CA LYS A 4 44.61 -7.30 6.10
C LYS A 4 43.51 -6.24 6.09
N THR A 5 43.72 -5.14 5.37
CA THR A 5 42.85 -3.98 5.49
C THR A 5 42.43 -3.34 4.17
N GLU A 6 42.24 -4.10 3.08
CA GLU A 6 41.78 -3.48 1.81
C GLU A 6 40.69 -4.24 1.04
N ALA A 7 39.98 -5.18 1.67
CA ALA A 7 38.94 -5.95 0.98
C ALA A 7 37.52 -5.71 1.52
N ARG A 8 37.18 -4.49 1.94
CA ARG A 8 35.81 -4.17 2.42
C ARG A 8 35.18 -2.91 1.86
N ILE A 9 35.65 -2.44 0.70
CA ILE A 9 35.06 -1.30 -0.01
C ILE A 9 34.77 -1.69 -1.47
N ARG A 10 34.20 -2.87 -1.73
CA ARG A 10 33.64 -3.21 -3.05
C ARG A 10 32.45 -4.17 -2.91
N GLN A 11 31.39 -3.68 -2.28
CA GLN A 11 30.06 -4.28 -2.46
C GLN A 11 29.01 -3.17 -2.57
N ARG A 12 29.28 -2.16 -3.40
CA ARG A 12 28.20 -1.51 -4.14
C ARG A 12 27.82 -2.45 -5.28
N GLY A 13 27.25 -3.60 -4.93
CA GLY A 13 26.43 -4.33 -5.89
C GLY A 13 25.32 -3.38 -6.28
N SER A 14 25.20 -3.07 -7.58
CA SER A 14 24.00 -2.46 -8.10
C SER A 14 22.85 -3.37 -7.66
N LEU A 15 22.05 -2.95 -6.67
CA LEU A 15 20.78 -3.59 -6.36
C LEU A 15 19.91 -3.34 -7.59
N ARG A 16 20.03 -4.20 -8.60
CA ARG A 16 18.99 -4.34 -9.60
C ARG A 16 17.89 -5.13 -8.92
N ALA A 17 16.98 -4.41 -8.29
CA ALA A 17 15.72 -4.99 -7.87
C ALA A 17 15.05 -5.56 -9.13
N THR A 18 14.64 -6.82 -9.03
CA THR A 18 13.81 -7.45 -10.04
C THR A 18 12.45 -6.76 -10.06
N ASP A 19 11.74 -6.87 -11.20
CA ASP A 19 10.38 -6.36 -11.33
C ASP A 19 9.45 -6.92 -10.24
N ALA A 20 9.61 -8.21 -9.91
CA ALA A 20 8.87 -8.86 -8.83
C ALA A 20 9.15 -8.25 -7.45
N GLU A 21 10.40 -7.90 -7.14
CA GLU A 21 10.76 -7.26 -5.88
C GLU A 21 10.20 -5.83 -5.80
N LEU A 22 10.23 -5.08 -6.91
CA LEU A 22 9.63 -3.76 -6.97
C LEU A 22 8.11 -3.82 -6.83
N SER A 23 7.46 -4.75 -7.52
CA SER A 23 6.02 -4.99 -7.41
C SER A 23 5.63 -5.35 -5.97
N ALA A 24 6.36 -6.28 -5.34
CA ALA A 24 6.11 -6.67 -3.96
C ALA A 24 6.30 -5.52 -2.97
N LEU A 25 7.30 -4.66 -3.20
CA LEU A 25 7.53 -3.46 -2.39
C LEU A 25 6.39 -2.45 -2.54
N VAL A 26 5.95 -2.18 -3.78
CA VAL A 26 4.83 -1.28 -4.06
C VAL A 26 3.54 -1.81 -3.43
N SER A 27 3.23 -3.10 -3.58
CA SER A 27 2.07 -3.73 -2.92
C SER A 27 2.13 -3.61 -1.40
N GLN A 28 3.30 -3.87 -0.79
CA GLN A 28 3.47 -3.71 0.66
C GLN A 28 3.26 -2.26 1.12
N MET A 29 3.75 -1.29 0.37
CA MET A 29 3.54 0.13 0.69
C MET A 29 2.07 0.54 0.51
N ALA A 30 1.41 0.10 -0.55
CA ALA A 30 -0.02 0.34 -0.77
C ALA A 30 -0.87 -0.23 0.37
N CYS A 31 -0.60 -1.47 0.79
CA CYS A 31 -1.29 -2.06 1.95
C CYS A 31 -0.99 -1.33 3.26
N ARG A 32 0.20 -0.74 3.42
CA ARG A 32 0.51 0.12 4.56
C ARG A 32 -0.26 1.44 4.51
N CYS A 33 -0.36 2.07 3.33
CA CYS A 33 -1.18 3.25 3.14
C CYS A 33 -2.62 2.96 3.57
N ALA A 34 -3.23 1.88 3.08
CA ALA A 34 -4.58 1.46 3.45
C ALA A 34 -4.81 1.18 4.95
N LYS A 35 -3.74 0.91 5.71
CA LYS A 35 -3.79 0.72 7.17
C LYS A 35 -3.58 2.00 7.95
N CYS A 36 -2.84 2.95 7.38
CA CYS A 36 -2.54 4.24 8.01
C CYS A 36 -3.60 5.29 7.69
N THR A 37 -4.31 5.15 6.58
CA THR A 37 -5.45 6.00 6.24
C THR A 37 -6.67 5.40 6.92
N ASN A 38 -7.24 6.15 7.85
CA ASN A 38 -8.35 5.68 8.65
C ASN A 38 -9.64 5.71 7.80
N TYR A 39 -9.81 4.75 6.88
CA TYR A 39 -11.03 4.58 6.09
C TYR A 39 -12.18 4.02 6.93
N ASP A 40 -12.40 4.58 8.12
CA ASP A 40 -13.44 4.17 9.07
C ASP A 40 -14.84 4.39 8.48
N ASP A 41 -14.98 5.34 7.56
CA ASP A 41 -16.24 5.65 6.87
C ASP A 41 -16.55 4.67 5.72
N ALA A 42 -15.63 3.77 5.36
CA ALA A 42 -15.80 2.81 4.26
C ALA A 42 -15.40 1.35 4.67
N PRO A 43 -16.01 0.79 5.72
CA PRO A 43 -15.59 -0.50 6.29
C PRO A 43 -15.72 -1.67 5.31
N LEU A 44 -16.73 -1.63 4.44
CA LEU A 44 -16.98 -2.69 3.46
C LEU A 44 -15.95 -2.68 2.32
N ALA A 45 -15.60 -1.50 1.81
CA ALA A 45 -14.54 -1.36 0.82
C ALA A 45 -13.18 -1.79 1.38
N ARG A 46 -12.91 -1.43 2.65
CA ARG A 46 -11.71 -1.86 3.36
C ARG A 46 -11.63 -3.37 3.53
N ALA A 47 -12.73 -4.01 3.90
CA ALA A 47 -12.81 -5.46 3.99
C ALA A 47 -12.55 -6.13 2.64
N MET A 48 -13.13 -5.60 1.54
CA MET A 48 -12.84 -6.07 0.18
C MET A 48 -11.35 -5.97 -0.17
N PHE A 49 -10.73 -4.81 0.09
CA PHE A 49 -9.31 -4.59 -0.18
C PHE A 49 -8.42 -5.54 0.63
N GLN A 50 -8.67 -5.72 1.92
CA GLN A 50 -7.90 -6.68 2.73
C GLN A 50 -8.02 -8.12 2.24
N SER A 51 -9.22 -8.52 1.81
CA SER A 51 -9.46 -9.86 1.28
C SER A 51 -8.70 -10.10 -0.03
N VAL A 52 -8.73 -9.14 -0.96
CA VAL A 52 -8.10 -9.30 -2.28
C VAL A 52 -6.59 -9.02 -2.23
N GLU A 53 -6.17 -7.90 -1.66
CA GLU A 53 -4.78 -7.41 -1.73
C GLU A 53 -3.87 -7.99 -0.63
N GLU A 54 -4.40 -8.21 0.58
CA GLU A 54 -3.58 -8.75 1.68
C GLU A 54 -3.68 -10.27 1.80
N ARG A 55 -4.88 -10.83 1.60
CA ARG A 55 -5.13 -12.27 1.73
C ARG A 55 -5.08 -13.03 0.40
N GLY A 56 -4.98 -12.32 -0.74
CA GLY A 56 -4.86 -12.94 -2.05
C GLY A 56 -6.11 -13.69 -2.51
N GLN A 57 -7.30 -13.35 -1.98
CA GLN A 57 -8.55 -13.96 -2.43
C GLN A 57 -8.92 -13.46 -3.83
N THR A 58 -9.62 -14.29 -4.59
CA THR A 58 -10.27 -13.83 -5.82
C THR A 58 -11.40 -12.86 -5.49
N LEU A 59 -11.75 -12.00 -6.45
CA LEU A 59 -12.83 -11.03 -6.29
C LEU A 59 -14.15 -11.71 -5.88
N ASP A 60 -14.53 -12.79 -6.56
CA ASP A 60 -15.75 -13.55 -6.29
C ASP A 60 -15.77 -14.15 -4.89
N ALA A 61 -14.64 -14.71 -4.43
CA ALA A 61 -14.52 -15.30 -3.10
C ALA A 61 -14.59 -14.23 -2.00
N ALA A 62 -13.99 -13.07 -2.23
CA ALA A 62 -14.05 -11.93 -1.32
C ALA A 62 -15.47 -11.36 -1.22
N ALA A 63 -16.11 -11.09 -2.36
CA ALA A 63 -17.48 -10.58 -2.42
C ALA A 63 -18.48 -11.56 -1.79
N GLY A 64 -18.35 -12.85 -2.11
CA GLY A 64 -19.17 -13.91 -1.51
C GLY A 64 -18.99 -14.02 0.01
N SER A 65 -17.76 -13.87 0.51
CA SER A 65 -17.50 -13.89 1.96
C SER A 65 -18.08 -12.68 2.70
N LEU A 66 -18.28 -11.56 2.00
CA LEU A 66 -18.89 -10.34 2.54
C LEU A 66 -20.41 -10.27 2.28
N GLY A 67 -20.99 -11.25 1.58
CA GLY A 67 -22.42 -11.31 1.29
C GLY A 67 -22.91 -10.23 0.32
N ILE A 68 -22.04 -9.77 -0.58
CA ILE A 68 -22.36 -8.75 -1.58
C ILE A 68 -22.24 -9.29 -3.00
N ASP A 69 -22.87 -8.58 -3.95
CA ASP A 69 -22.69 -8.88 -5.36
C ASP A 69 -21.25 -8.61 -5.81
N VAL A 70 -20.77 -9.39 -6.78
CA VAL A 70 -19.41 -9.25 -7.32
C VAL A 70 -19.20 -7.87 -7.95
N GLY A 71 -20.21 -7.32 -8.63
CA GLY A 71 -20.16 -5.99 -9.24
C GLY A 71 -20.01 -4.89 -8.19
N ASP A 72 -20.79 -4.96 -7.11
CA ASP A 72 -20.66 -4.03 -5.98
C ASP A 72 -19.29 -4.14 -5.31
N GLY A 73 -18.81 -5.37 -5.12
CA GLY A 73 -17.47 -5.63 -4.60
C GLY A 73 -16.38 -5.04 -5.50
N ALA A 74 -16.50 -5.19 -6.82
CA ALA A 74 -15.58 -4.61 -7.80
C ALA A 74 -15.57 -3.08 -7.71
N TYR A 75 -16.74 -2.47 -7.61
CA TYR A 75 -16.90 -1.02 -7.50
C TYR A 75 -16.23 -0.47 -6.23
N LEU A 76 -16.51 -1.09 -5.08
CA LEU A 76 -15.92 -0.70 -3.80
C LEU A 76 -14.39 -0.85 -3.80
N LEU A 77 -13.89 -1.96 -4.35
CA LEU A 77 -12.45 -2.22 -4.44
C LEU A 77 -11.75 -1.22 -5.36
N ALA A 78 -12.38 -0.85 -6.48
CA ALA A 78 -11.83 0.15 -7.41
C ALA A 78 -11.69 1.53 -6.75
N GLY A 79 -12.74 2.00 -6.06
CA GLY A 79 -12.71 3.28 -5.34
C GLY A 79 -11.59 3.31 -4.30
N LEU A 80 -11.51 2.28 -3.45
CA LEU A 80 -10.50 2.25 -2.41
C LEU A 80 -9.05 2.14 -2.95
N ARG A 81 -8.84 1.39 -4.04
CA ARG A 81 -7.53 1.36 -4.71
C ARG A 81 -7.10 2.73 -5.21
N GLN A 82 -8.04 3.54 -5.71
CA GLN A 82 -7.77 4.90 -6.15
C GLN A 82 -7.35 5.78 -4.97
N ASP A 83 -8.09 5.74 -3.87
CA ASP A 83 -7.76 6.52 -2.66
C ASP A 83 -6.39 6.13 -2.11
N VAL A 84 -6.11 4.82 -2.00
CA VAL A 84 -4.80 4.30 -1.56
C VAL A 84 -3.68 4.76 -2.49
N ALA A 85 -3.91 4.80 -3.80
CA ALA A 85 -2.91 5.27 -4.76
C ALA A 85 -2.61 6.77 -4.59
N VAL A 86 -3.64 7.59 -4.33
CA VAL A 86 -3.48 9.03 -4.03
C VAL A 86 -2.68 9.21 -2.74
N ASP A 87 -3.06 8.52 -1.68
CA ASP A 87 -2.39 8.60 -0.37
C ASP A 87 -0.94 8.11 -0.45
N PHE A 88 -0.69 7.06 -1.24
CA PHE A 88 0.64 6.55 -1.52
C PHE A 88 1.48 7.57 -2.29
N ALA A 89 0.95 8.15 -3.36
CA ALA A 89 1.63 9.20 -4.13
C ALA A 89 1.95 10.42 -3.26
N LEU A 90 0.99 10.88 -2.45
CA LEU A 90 1.21 11.98 -1.50
C LEU A 90 2.30 11.65 -0.49
N THR A 91 2.32 10.42 0.04
CA THR A 91 3.36 9.97 0.97
C THR A 91 4.74 10.01 0.32
N LEU A 92 4.86 9.54 -0.93
CA LEU A 92 6.12 9.56 -1.68
C LEU A 92 6.59 10.99 -2.00
N LEU A 93 5.68 11.87 -2.41
CA LEU A 93 6.00 13.23 -2.84
C LEU A 93 6.34 14.15 -1.66
N THR A 94 5.64 14.00 -0.55
CA THR A 94 5.75 14.92 0.60
C THR A 94 6.62 14.37 1.73
N GLY A 95 6.89 13.06 1.74
CA GLY A 95 7.53 12.37 2.86
C GLY A 95 6.71 12.38 4.15
N ARG A 96 5.45 12.83 4.10
CA ARG A 96 4.54 12.90 5.26
C ARG A 96 3.47 11.83 5.15
N LYS A 97 3.01 11.33 6.31
CA LYS A 97 1.86 10.43 6.36
C LYS A 97 0.57 11.20 6.01
N PRO A 98 -0.37 10.57 5.26
CA PRO A 98 -1.60 11.21 4.81
C PRO A 98 -2.50 11.70 5.96
N ASP A 99 -2.40 11.08 7.15
CA ASP A 99 -3.05 11.54 8.39
C ASP A 99 -2.71 12.99 8.82
N LEU A 100 -1.63 13.57 8.30
CA LEU A 100 -1.23 14.95 8.62
C LEU A 100 -1.80 16.01 7.68
N LEU A 101 -2.48 15.61 6.60
CA LEU A 101 -3.06 16.56 5.64
C LEU A 101 -4.54 16.87 5.93
N ASN A 102 -5.28 15.93 6.52
CA ASN A 102 -6.71 16.13 6.83
C ASN A 102 -7.00 16.77 8.21
N ARG A 103 -5.97 17.15 8.97
CA ARG A 103 -6.11 17.85 10.27
C ARG A 103 -5.82 19.36 10.22
N GLN A 104 -5.68 19.94 9.03
CA GLN A 104 -5.75 21.40 8.88
C GLN A 104 -7.21 21.83 8.69
N GLU A 105 -8.02 21.67 9.73
CA GLU A 105 -9.20 22.54 9.87
C GLU A 105 -8.70 23.96 10.16
N GLU A 106 -9.25 24.92 9.43
CA GLU A 106 -8.91 26.34 9.52
C GLU A 106 -9.13 26.89 10.95
N PRO A 107 -8.28 27.80 11.45
CA PRO A 107 -8.58 28.53 12.65
C PRO A 107 -9.72 29.52 12.35
N VAL A 108 -10.88 29.32 12.98
CA VAL A 108 -11.94 30.34 13.15
C VAL A 108 -11.48 31.39 14.16
#